data_AF-A0ABD0MYV5-F1
#
_entry.id   AF-A0ABD0MYV5-F1
#
_cell.length_a   1.000
_cell.length_b   1.000
_cell.length_c   1.000
_cell.angle_alpha   90.00
_cell.angle_beta   90.00
_cell.angle_gamma   90.00
#
_symmetry.space_group_name_H-M   'P 1'
#
loop_
_entity.id
_entity.type
_entity.pdbx_description
1 polymer ?
#
loop_
_entity_poly.entity_id
_entity_poly.type
_entity_poly.pdbx_seq_one_letter_code
_entity_poly.pdbx_strand_id
1 'polypeptide(L)'
;MLNTVSKIRGQVKSVGYPQTEGILGDSMLRYGNELGAESGFGYALLEMGEALKQVAQAKDCMDVRVKRTFIDPLQSLQHTELKEIA
;
A
#
# COMPACT_ATOMS: atom_id res chain seq x y z
N MET A 1 -16.94 3.96 14.46
CA MET A 1 -17.71 3.14 13.50
C MET A 1 -17.63 3.64 12.03
N LEU A 2 -16.80 4.63 11.69
CA LEU A 2 -16.71 5.19 10.32
C LEU A 2 -15.91 4.31 9.32
N ASN A 3 -15.07 3.38 9.77
CA ASN A 3 -14.15 2.64 8.88
C ASN A 3 -14.73 1.37 8.24
N THR A 4 -15.83 0.82 8.76
CA THR A 4 -16.44 -0.40 8.21
C THR A 4 -17.24 -0.10 6.93
N VAL A 5 -17.83 1.10 6.83
CA VAL A 5 -18.69 1.49 5.71
C VAL A 5 -17.87 1.91 4.47
N SER A 6 -16.66 2.45 4.65
CA SER A 6 -15.76 2.81 3.53
C SER A 6 -15.26 1.61 2.73
N LYS A 7 -15.18 0.42 3.36
CA LYS A 7 -14.82 -0.83 2.66
C LYS A 7 -15.91 -1.30 1.68
N ILE A 8 -17.18 -0.96 1.93
CA ILE A 8 -18.33 -1.42 1.13
C ILE A 8 -18.52 -0.58 -0.15
N ARG A 9 -18.05 0.67 -0.17
CA ARG A 9 -18.20 1.57 -1.34
C ARG A 9 -17.00 1.57 -2.31
N GLY A 10 -16.05 0.64 -2.16
CA GLY A 10 -14.85 0.58 -3.02
C GLY A 10 -13.87 1.76 -2.86
N GLN A 11 -14.15 2.72 -1.98
CA GLN A 11 -13.20 3.75 -1.59
C GLN A 11 -12.31 3.22 -0.47
N VAL A 12 -11.40 2.31 -0.83
CA VAL A 12 -10.22 2.03 -0.01
C VAL A 12 -9.34 3.27 -0.12
N LYS A 13 -9.58 4.24 0.76
CA LYS A 13 -8.56 5.25 1.06
C LYS A 13 -7.40 4.48 1.67
N SER A 14 -6.39 4.14 0.86
CA SER A 14 -5.11 3.68 1.38
C SER A 14 -4.64 4.74 2.37
N VAL A 15 -4.07 4.27 3.47
CA VAL A 15 -3.71 5.12 4.60
C VAL A 15 -2.50 5.95 4.17
N GLY A 16 -2.76 7.12 3.57
CA GLY A 16 -1.99 8.37 3.58
C GLY A 16 -0.54 8.39 3.06
N TYR A 17 0.18 7.28 2.97
CA TYR A 17 1.59 7.26 2.61
C TYR A 17 1.79 6.67 1.22
N PRO A 18 2.50 7.37 0.32
CA PRO A 18 2.80 6.82 -0.98
C PRO A 18 3.84 5.70 -0.84
N GLN A 19 3.50 4.48 -1.28
CA GLN A 19 4.45 3.38 -1.34
C GLN A 19 5.48 3.63 -2.45
N THR A 20 6.75 3.41 -2.14
CA THR A 20 7.89 3.60 -3.06
C THR A 20 7.72 2.85 -4.38
N GLU A 21 7.17 1.64 -4.31
CA GLU A 21 6.86 0.78 -5.44
C GLU A 21 5.77 1.41 -6.31
N GLY A 22 4.78 2.04 -5.69
CA GLY A 22 3.72 2.75 -6.40
C GLY A 22 4.24 3.98 -7.13
N ILE A 23 5.13 4.76 -6.49
CA ILE A 23 5.77 5.93 -7.10
C ILE A 23 6.65 5.53 -8.30
N LEU A 24 7.44 4.46 -8.12
CA LEU A 24 8.26 3.92 -9.22
C LEU A 24 7.37 3.42 -10.35
N GLY A 25 6.30 2.68 -10.02
CA GLY A 25 5.32 2.19 -10.99
C GLY A 25 4.68 3.33 -11.80
N ASP A 26 4.27 4.42 -11.14
CA ASP A 26 3.71 5.61 -11.82
C ASP A 26 4.71 6.25 -12.78
N SER A 27 6.00 6.29 -12.40
CA SER A 27 7.06 6.79 -13.28
C SER A 27 7.26 5.88 -14.50
N MET A 28 7.28 4.56 -14.30
CA MET A 28 7.42 3.59 -15.38
C MET A 28 6.22 3.63 -16.34
N LEU A 29 5.00 3.76 -15.82
CA LEU A 29 3.79 3.92 -16.63
C LEU A 29 3.82 5.20 -17.46
N ARG A 30 4.25 6.31 -16.86
CA ARG A 30 4.35 7.60 -17.54
C ARG A 30 5.35 7.52 -18.69
N TYR A 31 6.60 7.16 -18.40
CA TYR A 31 7.66 7.16 -19.42
C TYR A 31 7.51 6.00 -20.42
N GLY A 32 6.90 4.88 -20.02
CA GLY A 32 6.54 3.79 -20.92
C GLY A 32 5.55 4.24 -22.00
N ASN A 33 4.55 5.05 -21.63
CA ASN A 33 3.61 5.64 -22.60
C ASN A 33 4.29 6.71 -23.48
N GLU A 34 5.15 7.55 -22.90
CA GLU A 34 5.89 8.59 -23.65
C GLU A 34 6.85 8.00 -24.69
N LEU A 35 7.39 6.79 -24.46
CA LEU A 35 8.25 6.07 -25.43
C LEU A 35 7.49 5.53 -26.65
N GLY A 36 6.16 5.42 -26.58
CA GLY A 36 5.31 4.95 -27.67
C GLY A 36 5.25 3.42 -27.82
N ALA A 37 4.17 2.94 -28.43
CA ALA A 37 3.83 1.52 -28.55
C ALA A 37 4.81 0.70 -29.42
N GLU A 38 5.58 1.36 -30.28
CA GLU A 38 6.59 0.73 -31.13
C GLU A 38 7.88 0.37 -30.34
N SER A 39 8.05 0.94 -29.15
CA SER A 39 9.18 0.65 -28.27
C SER A 39 8.91 -0.58 -27.43
N GLY A 40 9.60 -1.69 -27.71
CA GLY A 40 9.54 -2.89 -26.87
C GLY A 40 9.94 -2.62 -25.41
N PHE A 41 10.82 -1.64 -25.17
CA PHE A 41 11.15 -1.19 -23.82
C PHE A 41 10.00 -0.40 -23.18
N GLY A 42 9.29 0.41 -23.96
CA GLY A 42 8.08 1.10 -23.50
C GLY A 42 7.03 0.12 -22.99
N TYR A 43 6.76 -0.96 -23.75
CA TYR A 43 5.86 -2.03 -23.32
C TYR A 43 6.31 -2.70 -22.02
N ALA A 44 7.59 -3.04 -21.90
CA ALA A 44 8.15 -3.63 -20.68
C ALA A 44 8.02 -2.69 -19.46
N LEU A 45 8.20 -1.38 -19.65
CA LEU A 45 7.98 -0.39 -18.59
C LEU A 45 6.51 -0.32 -18.18
N LEU A 46 5.57 -0.46 -19.12
CA LEU A 46 4.14 -0.48 -18.79
C LEU A 46 3.78 -1.71 -17.95
N GLU A 47 4.17 -2.91 -18.39
CA GLU A 47 3.90 -4.15 -17.65
C GLU A 47 4.53 -4.13 -16.25
N MET A 48 5.79 -3.70 -16.14
CA MET A 48 6.46 -3.61 -14.86
C MET A 48 5.83 -2.52 -13.97
N GLY A 49 5.41 -1.41 -14.58
CA GLY A 49 4.70 -0.33 -13.90
C GLY A 49 3.42 -0.82 -13.23
N GLU A 50 2.58 -1.57 -13.96
CA GLU A 50 1.37 -2.19 -13.42
C GLU A 50 1.66 -3.20 -12.32
N ALA A 51 2.67 -4.05 -12.51
CA ALA A 51 3.08 -5.01 -11.48
C ALA A 51 3.50 -4.29 -10.18
N LEU A 52 4.25 -3.20 -10.27
CA LEU A 52 4.65 -2.41 -9.11
C LEU A 52 3.46 -1.72 -8.40
N LYS A 53 2.40 -1.33 -9.14
CA LYS A 53 1.16 -0.85 -8.51
C LYS A 53 0.50 -1.94 -7.67
N GLN A 54 0.52 -3.20 -8.13
CA GLN A 54 0.00 -4.32 -7.35
C GLN A 54 0.87 -4.60 -6.11
N VAL A 55 2.20 -4.51 -6.23
CA VAL A 55 3.12 -4.63 -5.08
C VAL A 55 2.85 -3.54 -4.05
N ALA A 56 2.63 -2.30 -4.48
CA ALA A 56 2.26 -1.20 -3.59
C ALA A 56 0.99 -1.50 -2.79
N GLN A 57 -0.05 -2.03 -3.45
CA GLN A 57 -1.28 -2.44 -2.77
C GLN A 57 -1.07 -3.60 -1.78
N ALA A 58 -0.24 -4.59 -2.14
CA ALA A 58 0.11 -5.68 -1.26
C ALA A 58 0.86 -5.19 -0.02
N LYS A 59 1.76 -4.21 -0.19
CA LYS A 59 2.51 -3.57 0.90
C LYS A 59 1.59 -2.77 1.83
N ASP A 60 0.68 -1.96 1.28
CA ASP A 60 -0.34 -1.27 2.09
C ASP A 60 -1.16 -2.26 2.93
N CYS A 61 -1.54 -3.40 2.34
CA CYS A 61 -2.26 -4.44 3.06
C CYS A 61 -1.41 -5.05 4.19
N MET A 62 -0.13 -5.32 3.92
CA MET A 62 0.82 -5.81 4.91
C MET A 62 1.01 -4.82 6.07
N ASP A 63 1.21 -3.54 5.78
CA ASP A 63 1.39 -2.49 6.80
C ASP A 63 0.16 -2.40 7.72
N VAL A 64 -1.04 -2.39 7.12
CA VAL A 64 -2.29 -2.38 7.88
C VAL A 64 -2.45 -3.64 8.73
N ARG A 65 -2.05 -4.82 8.20
CA ARG A 65 -2.09 -6.09 8.95
C ARG A 65 -1.14 -6.02 10.14
N VAL A 66 0.14 -5.71 9.93
CA VAL A 66 1.14 -5.62 11.00
C VAL A 66 0.71 -4.62 12.06
N LYS A 67 0.20 -3.44 11.66
CA LYS A 67 -0.32 -2.46 12.61
C LYS A 67 -1.41 -3.06 13.49
N ARG A 68 -2.44 -3.67 12.89
CA ARG A 68 -3.62 -4.15 13.62
C ARG A 68 -3.39 -5.44 14.41
N THR A 69 -2.57 -6.35 13.90
CA THR A 69 -2.42 -7.70 14.47
C THR A 69 -1.19 -7.85 15.34
N PHE A 70 -0.29 -6.86 15.34
CA PHE A 70 0.95 -6.93 16.11
C PHE A 70 1.20 -5.65 16.91
N ILE A 71 1.27 -4.49 16.25
CA ILE A 71 1.64 -3.24 16.94
C ILE A 71 0.55 -2.78 17.92
N ASP A 72 -0.70 -2.65 17.46
CA ASP A 72 -1.79 -2.15 18.29
C ASP A 72 -2.04 -3.06 19.52
N PRO A 73 -2.04 -4.41 19.41
CA PRO A 73 -2.14 -5.31 20.56
C PRO A 73 -0.99 -5.14 21.57
N LEU A 74 0.27 -5.05 21.11
CA LEU A 74 1.42 -4.87 22.00
C LEU A 74 1.39 -3.52 22.71
N GLN A 75 0.94 -2.46 22.03
CA GLN A 75 0.74 -1.15 22.65
C GLN A 75 -0.34 -1.21 23.74
N SER A 76 -1.46 -1.92 23.48
CA SER A 76 -2.51 -2.13 24.47
C SER A 76 -2.01 -2.91 25.69
N LEU A 77 -1.27 -4.00 25.46
CA LEU A 77 -0.66 -4.80 26.53
C LEU A 77 0.24 -3.94 27.43
N GLN A 78 1.06 -3.08 26.83
CA GLN A 78 1.94 -2.17 27.57
C GLN A 78 1.16 -1.13 28.39
N HIS A 79 0.08 -0.59 27.84
CA HIS A 79 -0.65 0.53 28.46
C HIS A 79 -1.64 0.08 29.53
N THR A 80 -2.08 -1.17 29.49
CA THR A 80 -3.05 -1.74 30.43
C THR A 80 -2.35 -2.73 31.36
N GLU A 81 -2.10 -3.95 30.89
CA GLU A 81 -1.72 -5.07 31.75
C GLU A 81 -0.36 -4.86 32.43
N LEU A 82 0.66 -4.43 31.67
CA LEU A 82 1.99 -4.22 32.26
C LEU A 82 2.03 -3.05 33.25
N LYS A 83 1.16 -2.06 33.05
CA LYS A 83 1.10 -0.87 33.90
C LYS A 83 0.35 -1.13 35.20
N GLU A 84 -0.56 -2.10 35.22
CA GLU A 84 -1.28 -2.54 36.42
C GLU A 84 -0.43 -3.45 37.33
N ILE A 85 0.59 -4.10 36.76
CA ILE A 85 1.50 -5.00 37.50
C ILE A 85 2.68 -4.25 38.14
N ALA A 86 3.05 -3.08 37.59
CA ALA A 86 4.18 -2.26 38.06
C ALA A 86 3.76 -1.24 39.14
#